data_AF-A0A6J5GQ02-F1
#
_entry.id   AF-A0A6J5GQ02-F1
#
_cell.length_a   1.000
_cell.length_b   1.000
_cell.length_c   1.000
_cell.angle_alpha   90.00
_cell.angle_beta   90.00
_cell.angle_gamma   90.00
#
_symmetry.space_group_name_H-M   'P 1'
#
loop_
_entity.id
_entity.type
_entity.pdbx_description
1 polymer ?
#
loop_
_entity_poly.entity_id
_entity_poly.type
_entity_poly.pdbx_seq_one_letter_code
_entity_poly.pdbx_strand_id
1 'polypeptide(L)' 'MQGHELPAGLVVFSADGKAQFGWQNPETGAYYAEDDGHCIVDAVGGVPWHAGSMH' A
#
# COMPACT_ATOMS: atom_id res chain seq x y z
N MET A 1 8.41 14.58 18.68
CA MET A 1 7.26 13.73 18.30
C MET A 1 7.37 13.52 16.80
N GLN A 2 8.12 12.49 16.37
CA GLN A 2 8.27 12.19 14.94
C GLN A 2 6.89 11.79 14.43
N GLY A 3 6.37 12.54 13.45
CA GLY A 3 5.17 12.15 12.73
C GLY A 3 5.44 10.79 12.13
N HIS A 4 4.66 9.79 12.53
CA HIS A 4 4.61 8.51 11.85
C HIS A 4 3.92 8.77 10.50
N GLU A 5 4.65 9.37 9.57
CA GLU A 5 4.33 9.31 8.16
C GLU A 5 4.45 7.85 7.77
N LEU A 6 3.34 7.11 7.90
CA LEU A 6 3.19 5.89 7.11
C LEU A 6 3.55 6.29 5.67
N PRO A 7 4.48 5.61 5.00
CA PRO A 7 4.75 5.86 3.59
C PRO A 7 3.53 5.39 2.78
N ALA A 8 2.49 6.22 2.83
CA ALA A 8 1.30 6.21 2.01
C ALA A 8 1.77 6.43 0.57
N GLY A 9 1.79 5.35 -0.20
CA GLY A 9 2.46 5.32 -1.49
C GLY A 9 2.85 3.93 -1.94
N LEU A 10 2.23 2.86 -1.44
CA LEU A 10 2.39 1.52 -2.01
C LEU A 10 1.21 1.24 -2.94
N VAL A 11 1.47 0.86 -4.19
CA VAL A 11 0.43 0.27 -5.04
C VAL A 11 0.38 -1.22 -4.73
N VAL A 12 -0.72 -1.67 -4.13
CA VAL A 12 -1.00 -3.07 -3.82
C VAL A 12 -1.83 -3.66 -4.95
N PHE A 13 -1.36 -4.79 -5.48
CA PHE A 13 -2.08 -5.59 -6.45
C PHE A 13 -2.79 -6.73 -5.74
N SER A 14 -4.07 -6.88 -6.00
CA SER A 14 -4.89 -7.99 -5.52
C SER A 14 -4.98 -9.10 -6.56
N ALA A 15 -5.19 -10.35 -6.14
CA ALA A 15 -5.36 -11.49 -7.04
C ALA A 15 -6.55 -11.33 -8.01
N ASP A 16 -7.54 -10.50 -7.64
CA ASP A 16 -8.67 -10.09 -8.48
C ASP A 16 -8.27 -9.20 -9.67
N GLY A 17 -6.99 -8.82 -9.80
CA GLY A 17 -6.48 -7.94 -10.84
C GLY A 17 -6.70 -6.45 -10.56
N LYS A 18 -7.20 -6.12 -9.37
CA LYS A 18 -7.35 -4.73 -8.90
C LYS A 18 -6.05 -4.21 -8.30
N ALA A 19 -5.67 -3.00 -8.69
CA ALA A 19 -4.58 -2.26 -8.07
C ALA A 19 -5.16 -1.09 -7.27
N GLN A 20 -4.65 -0.88 -6.05
CA GLN A 20 -5.10 0.19 -5.16
C GLN A 20 -3.95 0.70 -4.29
N PHE A 21 -4.07 1.92 -3.81
CA PHE A 21 -3.09 2.48 -2.89
C PHE A 21 -3.28 1.93 -1.48
N GLY A 22 -2.15 1.67 -0.84
CA GLY A 22 -2.13 1.07 0.47
C GLY A 22 -0.76 1.19 1.12
N TRP A 23 -0.65 0.49 2.25
CA TRP A 23 0.56 0.40 3.03
C TRP A 23 0.76 -1.04 3.48
N GLN A 24 2.02 -1.40 3.76
CA GLN A 24 2.35 -2.70 4.30
C GLN A 24 2.59 -2.55 5.81
N ASN A 25 1.93 -3.39 6.60
CA ASN A 25 2.14 -3.43 8.03
C ASN A 25 3.49 -4.12 8.32
N PRO A 26 4.47 -3.45 8.95
CA PRO A 26 5.81 -4.00 9.14
C PRO A 26 5.84 -5.15 10.16
N GLU A 27 4.87 -5.21 11.07
CA GLU A 27 4.81 -6.26 12.10
C GLU A 27 4.25 -7.58 11.57
N THR A 28 3.30 -7.52 10.64
CA THR A 28 2.58 -8.70 10.12
C THR A 28 2.89 -9.01 8.65
N GLY A 29 3.49 -8.06 7.92
CA GLY A 29 3.71 -8.14 6.48
C GLY A 29 2.45 -7.98 5.63
N ALA A 30 1.29 -7.81 6.25
CA ALA A 30 0.00 -7.71 5.57
C ALA A 30 -0.17 -6.35 4.88
N TYR A 31 -0.92 -6.33 3.79
CA TYR A 31 -1.23 -5.11 3.05
C TYR A 31 -2.61 -4.58 3.43
N TYR A 32 -2.71 -3.27 3.57
CA TYR A 32 -3.94 -2.58 3.93
C TYR A 32 -4.25 -1.48 2.93
N ALA A 33 -5.53 -1.34 2.58
CA ALA A 33 -6.01 -0.27 1.72
C ALA A 33 -5.90 1.06 2.45
N GLU A 34 -5.41 2.09 1.76
CA GLU A 34 -5.34 3.44 2.34
C GLU A 34 -6.72 4.10 2.44
N ASP A 35 -7.63 3.76 1.52
CA ASP A 35 -8.98 4.32 1.43
C ASP A 35 -9.82 4.03 2.68
N ASP A 36 -9.93 2.74 3.05
CA ASP A 36 -10.76 2.29 4.17
C ASP A 36 -9.97 1.73 5.36
N GLY A 37 -8.64 1.61 5.25
CA GLY A 37 -7.80 0.96 6.27
C GLY A 37 -8.01 -0.56 6.38
N HIS A 38 -8.76 -1.17 5.46
CA HIS A 38 -9.09 -2.59 5.48
C HIS A 38 -7.95 -3.47 4.95
N CYS A 39 -7.82 -4.67 5.51
CA CYS A 39 -6.81 -5.63 5.08
C CYS A 39 -7.13 -6.16 3.68
N ILE A 40 -6.15 -6.10 2.78
CA ILE A 40 -6.24 -6.64 1.43
C ILE A 40 -5.81 -8.11 1.51
N VAL A 41 -6.77 -8.98 1.80
CA VAL A 41 -6.52 -10.42 2.01
C VAL A 41 -5.99 -11.14 0.77
N ASP A 42 -6.34 -10.65 -0.42
CA ASP A 42 -5.89 -11.19 -1.70
C ASP A 42 -4.69 -10.44 -2.29
N ALA A 43 -3.95 -9.68 -1.47
CA ALA A 43 -2.79 -8.95 -1.96
C ALA A 43 -1.69 -9.93 -2.43
N VAL A 44 -1.35 -9.85 -3.72
CA VAL A 44 -0.28 -10.64 -4.32
C VAL A 44 1.08 -9.93 -4.24
N GLY A 45 1.07 -8.62 -4.00
CA GLY A 45 2.28 -7.85 -3.78
C GLY A 45 2.03 -6.35 -3.78
N GLY A 46 2.99 -5.60 -3.23
CA GLY A 46 2.96 -4.14 -3.22
C GLY A 46 4.24 -3.55 -3.78
N VAL A 47 4.11 -2.57 -4.69
CA VAL A 47 5.22 -1.81 -5.24
C VAL A 47 5.19 -0.38 -4.69
N PRO A 48 6.33 0.16 -4.21
CA PRO A 48 6.41 1.57 -3.85
C PRO A 48 6.19 2.43 -5.08
N TRP A 49 5.15 3.26 -5.02
CA TRP A 49 4.87 4.30 -5.99
C TRP A 49 5.87 5.44 -5.80
N HIS A 50 6.93 5.42 -6.58
CA HIS A 50 7.74 6.60 -6.79
C HIS A 50 7.06 7.45 -7.86
N ALA A 51 6.39 8.53 -7.43
CA ALA A 51 6.00 9.63 -8.31
C ALA A 51 7.26 10.38 -8.79
N GLY A 52 8.12 9.69 -9.52
CA GLY A 52 9.28 10.26 -10.19
C GLY A 52 8.83 10.94 -11.47
N SER A 53 8.56 12.24 -11.38
CA SER A 53 8.67 13.25 -12.44
C SER A 53 8.11 12.85 -13.82
N MET A 54 6.79 12.89 -13.98
CA MET A 54 6.22 13.24 -15.28
C MET A 54 5.91 14.73 -15.23
N HIS A 55 6.80 15.54 -15.80
CA HIS A 55 6.63 16.96 -16.08
C HIS A 55 5.78 17.14 -17.34
#